data_AF-A0A843SZ36-F1
#
_entry.id   AF-A0A843SZ36-F1
#
_cell.length_a   1.000
_cell.length_b   1.000
_cell.length_c   1.000
_cell.angle_alpha   90.00
_cell.angle_beta   90.00
_cell.angle_gamma   90.00
#
_symmetry.space_group_name_H-M   'P 1'
#
loop_
_entity.id
_entity.type
_entity.pdbx_description
1 polymer ?
#
loop_
_entity_poly.entity_id
_entity_poly.type
_entity_poly.pdbx_seq_one_letter_code
_entity_poly.pdbx_strand_id
1 'polypeptide(L)'
;MESDLTGDWMELALVDLEARKAKIESLIAHIRELQSLGTPSGPHSPGGVRPDAFLKMSIPDASKKHLAAARQKQSTTDLMAALENGGLPPVKYNTLYTILRRREKQVGDIINMQGDWALREWYPNYRPSAKDPKNGTDAKEKKTDSSTADEEVSA
;
A
#
# COMPACT_ATOMS: atom_id res chain seq x y z
N MET A 1 -10.09 62.65 -28.69
CA MET A 1 -9.21 62.30 -27.54
C MET A 1 -9.69 60.95 -27.00
N GLU A 2 -9.72 59.92 -27.84
CA GLU A 2 -10.29 58.59 -27.49
C GLU A 2 -9.35 57.43 -27.83
N SER A 3 -8.19 57.72 -28.42
CA SER A 3 -7.18 56.73 -28.79
C SER A 3 -6.20 56.36 -27.67
N ASP A 4 -6.14 57.14 -26.57
CA ASP A 4 -5.22 56.87 -25.45
C ASP A 4 -5.78 55.80 -24.50
N LEU A 5 -7.11 55.74 -24.34
CA LEU A 5 -7.77 54.77 -23.45
C LEU A 5 -7.67 53.33 -23.97
N THR A 6 -7.52 53.13 -25.28
CA THR A 6 -7.36 51.79 -25.88
C THR A 6 -5.91 51.29 -25.87
N GLY A 7 -4.92 52.19 -25.82
CA GLY A 7 -3.51 51.81 -25.65
C GLY A 7 -3.23 51.28 -24.25
N ASP A 8 -3.73 51.97 -23.23
CA ASP A 8 -3.42 51.67 -21.82
C ASP A 8 -3.90 50.27 -21.36
N TRP A 9 -5.08 49.81 -21.80
CA TRP A 9 -5.56 48.47 -21.41
C TRP A 9 -4.82 47.34 -22.15
N MET A 10 -4.38 47.59 -23.39
CA MET A 10 -3.60 46.62 -24.15
C MET A 10 -2.19 46.49 -23.56
N GLU A 11 -1.57 47.60 -23.17
CA GLU A 11 -0.27 47.60 -22.49
C GLU A 11 -0.35 46.91 -21.13
N LEU A 12 -1.39 47.17 -20.34
CA LEU A 12 -1.58 46.49 -19.05
C LEU A 12 -1.81 44.97 -19.23
N ALA A 13 -2.61 44.59 -20.22
CA ALA A 13 -2.83 43.19 -20.55
C ALA A 13 -1.53 42.51 -21.02
N LEU A 14 -0.68 43.21 -21.77
CA LEU A 14 0.61 42.71 -22.20
C LEU A 14 1.53 42.43 -21.00
N VAL A 15 1.59 43.34 -20.03
CA VAL A 15 2.38 43.18 -18.80
C VAL A 15 1.91 41.97 -17.98
N ASP A 16 0.60 41.77 -17.81
CA ASP A 16 0.07 40.58 -17.12
C ASP A 16 0.41 39.27 -17.86
N LEU A 17 0.31 39.29 -19.20
CA LEU A 17 0.67 38.14 -20.03
C LEU A 17 2.17 37.81 -19.94
N GLU A 18 3.03 38.82 -19.94
CA GLU A 18 4.48 38.65 -19.77
C GLU A 18 4.84 38.12 -18.38
N ALA A 19 4.18 38.60 -17.32
CA ALA A 19 4.36 38.08 -15.97
C ALA A 19 3.96 36.59 -15.87
N ARG A 20 2.84 36.19 -16.50
CA ARG A 20 2.42 34.78 -16.57
C ARG A 20 3.40 33.93 -17.37
N LYS A 21 3.93 34.46 -18.48
CA LYS A 21 4.97 33.80 -19.27
C LYS A 21 6.22 33.56 -18.44
N ALA A 22 6.72 34.57 -17.73
CA ALA A 22 7.89 34.43 -16.86
C ALA A 22 7.69 33.37 -15.76
N LYS A 23 6.48 33.29 -15.20
CA LYS A 23 6.12 32.23 -14.23
C LYS A 23 6.14 30.84 -14.87
N ILE A 24 5.63 30.68 -16.09
CA ILE A 24 5.66 29.40 -16.79
C ILE A 24 7.11 29.01 -17.12
N GLU A 25 7.93 29.96 -17.55
CA GLU A 25 9.35 29.73 -17.84
C GLU A 25 10.14 29.29 -16.60
N SER A 26 9.89 29.91 -15.44
CA SER A 26 10.54 29.49 -14.19
C SER A 26 10.11 28.09 -13.73
N LEU A 27 8.82 27.74 -13.89
CA LEU A 27 8.33 26.39 -13.63
C LEU A 27 8.95 25.36 -14.58
N ILE A 28 9.11 25.69 -15.87
CA ILE A 28 9.79 24.82 -16.84
C ILE A 28 11.26 24.64 -16.45
N ALA A 29 11.95 25.70 -16.06
CA ALA A 29 13.34 25.62 -15.61
C ALA A 29 13.49 24.68 -14.40
N HIS A 30 12.59 24.81 -13.42
CA HIS A 30 12.60 23.95 -12.25
C HIS A 30 12.29 22.48 -12.59
N ILE A 31 11.34 22.21 -13.48
CA ILE A 31 11.04 20.84 -13.93
C ILE A 31 12.22 20.24 -14.70
N ARG A 32 12.91 21.03 -15.53
CA ARG A 32 14.13 20.58 -16.24
C ARG A 32 15.26 20.28 -15.27
N GLU A 33 15.43 21.08 -14.23
CA GLU A 33 16.38 20.82 -13.15
C GLU A 33 16.07 19.49 -12.45
N LEU A 34 14.81 19.29 -12.03
CA LEU A 34 14.35 18.02 -11.42
C LEU A 34 14.50 16.80 -12.35
N GLN A 35 14.36 17.00 -13.67
CA GLN A 35 14.63 15.95 -14.67
C GLN A 35 16.12 15.64 -14.81
N SER A 36 16.99 16.66 -14.73
CA SER A 36 18.45 16.48 -14.78
C SER A 36 18.99 15.73 -13.55
N LEU A 37 18.33 15.88 -12.39
CA LEU A 37 18.64 15.15 -11.16
C LEU A 37 18.16 13.67 -11.15
N GLY A 38 17.59 13.16 -12.26
CA GLY A 38 17.26 11.74 -12.39
C GLY A 38 16.04 11.29 -11.57
N THR A 39 15.06 12.18 -11.36
CA THR A 39 13.81 11.83 -10.66
C THR A 39 12.88 11.05 -11.60
N PRO A 40 12.40 9.84 -11.24
CA PRO A 40 11.45 9.11 -12.09
C PRO A 40 10.15 9.92 -12.26
N SER A 41 9.78 10.12 -13.52
CA SER A 41 8.63 10.90 -13.98
C SER A 41 7.28 10.38 -13.48
N GLY A 42 6.46 11.30 -12.96
CA GLY A 42 5.04 11.14 -12.65
C GLY A 42 4.64 11.96 -11.42
N PRO A 43 3.39 12.44 -11.32
CA PRO A 43 2.86 12.98 -10.08
C PRO A 43 2.83 11.84 -9.06
N HIS A 44 3.90 11.71 -8.29
CA HIS A 44 3.95 10.81 -7.14
C HIS A 44 3.09 11.49 -6.08
N SER A 45 1.83 11.06 -5.97
CA SER A 45 1.13 11.31 -4.71
C SER A 45 2.01 10.68 -3.62
N PRO A 46 2.46 11.42 -2.61
CA PRO A 46 3.28 10.85 -1.55
C PRO A 46 2.44 9.78 -0.85
N GLY A 47 2.70 8.51 -1.18
CA GLY A 47 1.94 7.34 -0.72
C GLY A 47 1.01 6.67 -1.76
N GLY A 48 0.89 7.19 -2.98
CA GLY A 48 0.04 6.61 -4.03
C GLY A 48 0.80 5.65 -4.95
N VAL A 49 0.35 4.40 -5.04
CA VAL A 49 0.82 3.44 -6.06
C VAL A 49 0.32 3.89 -7.43
N ARG A 50 1.20 3.94 -8.44
CA ARG A 50 0.77 4.25 -9.81
C ARG A 50 -0.18 3.16 -10.34
N PRO A 51 -1.23 3.50 -11.10
CA PRO A 51 -2.23 2.54 -11.60
C PRO A 51 -1.68 1.45 -12.53
N ASP A 52 -0.50 1.67 -13.07
CA ASP A 52 0.23 0.77 -13.97
C ASP A 52 1.44 0.09 -13.29
N ALA A 53 1.65 0.29 -11.99
CA ALA A 53 2.88 -0.08 -11.29
C ALA A 53 3.19 -1.58 -11.32
N PHE A 54 2.15 -2.42 -11.40
CA PHE A 54 2.27 -3.87 -11.28
C PHE A 54 1.66 -4.63 -12.47
N LEU A 55 1.42 -3.96 -13.60
CA LEU A 55 0.94 -4.62 -14.81
C LEU A 55 1.90 -5.74 -15.22
N LYS A 56 1.35 -6.92 -15.54
CA LYS A 56 2.10 -8.14 -15.92
C LYS A 56 3.04 -8.69 -14.82
N MET A 57 2.97 -8.19 -13.59
CA MET A 57 3.71 -8.77 -12.46
C MET A 57 2.90 -9.87 -11.78
N SER A 58 3.59 -10.86 -11.24
CA SER A 58 2.97 -11.84 -10.36
C SER A 58 2.56 -11.16 -9.04
N ILE A 59 1.45 -11.59 -8.42
CA ILE A 59 1.05 -11.14 -7.07
C ILE A 59 2.23 -11.10 -6.09
N PRO A 60 3.03 -12.19 -5.94
CA PRO A 60 4.12 -12.15 -4.98
C PRO A 60 5.15 -11.08 -5.35
N ASP A 61 5.50 -10.90 -6.63
CA ASP A 61 6.53 -9.92 -7.04
C ASP A 61 6.05 -8.49 -6.92
N ALA A 62 4.78 -8.26 -7.24
CA ALA A 62 4.11 -6.99 -7.01
C ALA A 62 4.10 -6.64 -5.52
N SER A 63 3.79 -7.59 -4.63
CA SER A 63 3.85 -7.38 -3.17
C SER A 63 5.26 -7.01 -2.70
N LYS A 64 6.30 -7.70 -3.20
CA LYS A 64 7.69 -7.36 -2.88
C LYS A 64 8.04 -5.94 -3.32
N LYS A 65 7.69 -5.58 -4.55
CA LYS A 65 7.94 -4.25 -5.11
C LYS A 65 7.19 -3.17 -4.32
N HIS A 66 5.95 -3.43 -3.92
CA HIS A 66 5.17 -2.52 -3.09
C HIS A 66 5.81 -2.33 -1.72
N LEU A 67 6.18 -3.42 -1.03
CA LEU A 67 6.86 -3.35 0.26
C LEU A 67 8.17 -2.56 0.14
N ALA A 68 8.99 -2.84 -0.88
CA ALA A 68 10.23 -2.10 -1.13
C ALA A 68 10.00 -0.60 -1.33
N ALA A 69 8.93 -0.22 -2.04
CA ALA A 69 8.55 1.16 -2.27
C ALA A 69 7.99 1.84 -1.00
N ALA A 70 7.17 1.14 -0.23
CA ALA A 70 6.53 1.66 0.97
C ALA A 70 7.51 1.78 2.16
N ARG A 71 8.59 0.98 2.19
CA ARG A 71 9.58 0.91 3.28
C ARG A 71 8.98 0.71 4.68
N GLN A 72 7.77 0.16 4.74
CA GLN A 72 7.01 -0.07 5.94
C GLN A 72 6.36 -1.44 5.87
N LYS A 73 6.13 -2.05 7.04
CA LYS A 73 5.31 -3.26 7.13
C LYS A 73 3.88 -2.93 6.70
N GLN A 74 3.24 -3.84 5.97
CA GLN A 74 1.88 -3.65 5.45
C GLN A 74 1.01 -4.83 5.87
N SER A 75 -0.23 -4.53 6.26
CA SER A 75 -1.19 -5.60 6.54
C SER A 75 -1.60 -6.27 5.23
N THR A 76 -2.21 -7.46 5.34
CA THR A 76 -2.72 -8.16 4.15
C THR A 76 -3.83 -7.36 3.45
N THR A 77 -4.65 -6.61 4.21
CA THR A 77 -5.70 -5.73 3.67
C THR A 77 -5.13 -4.54 2.91
N ASP A 78 -4.09 -3.92 3.46
CA ASP A 78 -3.46 -2.76 2.81
C ASP A 78 -2.72 -3.18 1.53
N LEU A 79 -2.08 -4.35 1.56
CA LEU A 79 -1.48 -4.95 0.36
C LEU A 79 -2.53 -5.25 -0.71
N MET A 80 -3.72 -5.76 -0.37
CA MET A 80 -4.78 -5.96 -1.36
C MET A 80 -5.16 -4.66 -2.05
N ALA A 81 -5.43 -3.61 -1.26
CA ALA A 81 -5.78 -2.29 -1.79
C ALA A 81 -4.66 -1.71 -2.65
N ALA A 82 -3.41 -1.84 -2.21
CA ALA A 82 -2.24 -1.37 -2.96
C ALA A 82 -2.04 -2.11 -4.30
N LEU A 83 -2.25 -3.43 -4.32
CA LEU A 83 -2.12 -4.23 -5.53
C LEU A 83 -3.24 -3.93 -6.54
N GLU A 84 -4.47 -3.76 -6.06
CA GLU A 84 -5.62 -3.35 -6.88
C GLU A 84 -5.40 -1.96 -7.46
N ASN A 85 -4.99 -1.00 -6.63
CA ASN A 85 -4.61 0.35 -7.06
C ASN A 85 -3.42 0.37 -8.03
N GLY A 86 -2.58 -0.68 -8.04
CA GLY A 86 -1.44 -0.81 -8.95
C GLY A 86 -1.72 -1.59 -10.23
N GLY A 87 -3.00 -1.93 -10.49
CA GLY A 87 -3.46 -2.51 -11.75
C GLY A 87 -3.57 -4.04 -11.76
N LEU A 88 -3.54 -4.71 -10.60
CA LEU A 88 -3.92 -6.13 -10.51
C LEU A 88 -5.42 -6.30 -10.31
N PRO A 89 -5.99 -7.44 -10.77
CA PRO A 89 -7.37 -7.79 -10.44
C PRO A 89 -7.53 -7.95 -8.91
N PRO A 90 -8.71 -7.63 -8.36
CA PRO A 90 -8.99 -7.77 -6.95
C PRO A 90 -8.81 -9.22 -6.50
N VAL A 91 -8.05 -9.42 -5.42
CA VAL A 91 -7.73 -10.74 -4.86
C VAL A 91 -8.39 -10.89 -3.50
N LYS A 92 -8.90 -12.09 -3.20
CA LYS A 92 -9.43 -12.39 -1.87
C LYS A 92 -8.32 -12.46 -0.82
N TYR A 93 -8.60 -12.03 0.41
CA TYR A 93 -7.66 -12.05 1.54
C TYR A 93 -6.96 -13.40 1.70
N ASN A 94 -7.72 -14.50 1.76
CA ASN A 94 -7.16 -15.84 1.98
C ASN A 94 -6.23 -16.28 0.85
N THR A 95 -6.54 -15.89 -0.39
CA THR A 95 -5.72 -16.17 -1.57
C THR A 95 -4.40 -15.43 -1.50
N LEU A 96 -4.43 -14.11 -1.23
CA LEU A 96 -3.21 -13.31 -1.08
C LEU A 96 -2.34 -13.84 0.06
N TYR A 97 -2.95 -14.08 1.23
CA TYR A 97 -2.26 -14.62 2.40
C TYR A 97 -1.57 -15.96 2.09
N THR A 98 -2.27 -16.89 1.43
CA THR A 98 -1.73 -18.21 1.09
C THR A 98 -0.56 -18.11 0.10
N ILE A 99 -0.67 -17.23 -0.91
CA ILE A 99 0.40 -16.98 -1.90
C ILE A 99 1.65 -16.43 -1.20
N LEU A 100 1.50 -15.42 -0.35
CA LEU A 100 2.62 -14.81 0.37
C LEU A 100 3.24 -15.77 1.38
N ARG A 101 2.43 -16.56 2.09
CA ARG A 101 2.92 -17.58 3.02
C ARG A 101 3.71 -18.68 2.30
N ARG A 102 3.33 -19.02 1.07
CA ARG A 102 4.10 -19.94 0.22
C ARG A 102 5.43 -19.31 -0.20
N ARG A 103 5.44 -18.04 -0.62
CA ARG A 103 6.67 -17.31 -0.99
C ARG A 103 7.64 -17.20 0.19
N GLU A 104 7.15 -16.90 1.38
CA GLU A 104 7.96 -16.86 2.61
C GLU A 104 8.68 -18.19 2.87
N LYS A 105 8.01 -19.33 2.62
CA LYS A 105 8.60 -20.66 2.80
C LYS A 105 9.58 -21.05 1.69
N GLN A 106 9.31 -20.67 0.44
CA GLN A 106 10.09 -21.10 -0.72
C GLN A 106 11.31 -20.21 -0.98
N VAL A 107 11.14 -18.89 -0.87
CA VAL A 107 12.16 -17.88 -1.19
C VAL A 107 12.64 -17.18 0.09
N GLY A 108 11.70 -16.83 0.97
CA GLY A 108 12.01 -16.16 2.23
C GLY A 108 12.46 -14.70 2.09
N ASP A 109 12.22 -14.06 0.95
CA ASP A 109 12.50 -12.63 0.76
C ASP A 109 11.44 -11.72 1.41
N ILE A 110 10.22 -12.23 1.59
CA ILE A 110 9.14 -11.62 2.36
C ILE A 110 8.92 -12.45 3.64
N ILE A 111 8.73 -11.79 4.77
CA ILE A 111 8.47 -12.41 6.09
C ILE A 111 7.12 -11.96 6.64
N ASN A 112 6.46 -12.85 7.40
CA ASN A 112 5.25 -12.52 8.14
C ASN A 112 5.58 -12.19 9.60
N MET A 113 5.18 -11.01 10.05
CA MET A 113 5.31 -10.52 11.42
C MET A 113 3.93 -10.38 12.04
N GLN A 114 3.38 -11.47 12.59
CA GLN A 114 2.07 -11.49 13.25
C GLN A 114 0.90 -10.97 12.39
N GLY A 115 0.92 -11.26 11.08
CA GLY A 115 -0.13 -10.82 10.14
C GLY A 115 0.27 -9.62 9.27
N ASP A 116 1.31 -8.89 9.67
CA ASP A 116 1.94 -7.87 8.82
C ASP A 116 3.01 -8.51 7.93
N TRP A 117 3.19 -7.98 6.73
CA TRP A 117 4.20 -8.42 5.78
C TRP A 117 5.31 -7.38 5.68
N ALA A 118 6.56 -7.85 5.67
CA ALA A 118 7.74 -7.01 5.54
C ALA A 118 8.82 -7.73 4.70
N LEU A 119 9.80 -6.98 4.22
CA LEU A 119 10.97 -7.56 3.56
C LEU A 119 11.94 -8.11 4.60
N ARG A 120 12.54 -9.27 4.31
CA ARG A 120 13.57 -9.87 5.17
C ARG A 120 14.79 -8.95 5.32
N GLU A 121 15.10 -8.18 4.29
CA GLU A 121 16.26 -7.27 4.27
C GLU A 121 16.20 -6.19 5.37
N TRP A 122 15.00 -5.79 5.80
CA TRP A 122 14.83 -4.80 6.89
C TRP A 122 15.04 -5.42 8.27
N TYR A 123 14.89 -6.74 8.38
CA TYR A 123 14.90 -7.46 9.65
C TYR A 123 15.77 -8.72 9.56
N PRO A 124 17.10 -8.59 9.41
CA PRO A 124 18.00 -9.74 9.22
C PRO A 124 18.03 -10.70 10.42
N ASN A 125 17.77 -10.20 11.63
CA ASN A 125 17.75 -11.00 12.86
C ASN A 125 16.37 -11.55 13.21
N TYR A 126 15.32 -11.25 12.41
CA TYR A 126 13.98 -11.75 12.70
C TYR A 126 13.87 -13.24 12.38
N ARG A 127 13.71 -14.04 13.45
CA ARG A 127 13.38 -15.45 13.33
C ARG A 127 11.87 -15.61 13.51
N PRO A 128 11.12 -16.06 12.49
CA PRO A 128 9.72 -16.39 12.69
C PRO A 128 9.67 -17.45 13.78
N SER A 129 8.91 -17.19 14.85
CA SER A 129 8.72 -18.17 15.90
C SER A 129 8.17 -19.44 15.26
N ALA A 130 8.95 -20.52 15.33
CA ALA A 130 8.52 -21.83 14.88
C ALA A 130 7.35 -22.21 15.77
N LYS A 131 6.12 -21.95 15.32
CA LYS A 131 4.95 -22.54 15.96
C LYS A 131 5.05 -24.04 15.74
N ASP A 132 5.31 -24.77 16.82
CA ASP A 132 5.20 -26.21 16.88
C ASP A 132 3.90 -26.68 16.20
N PRO A 133 3.94 -27.70 15.33
CA PRO A 133 2.73 -28.27 14.76
C PRO A 133 2.09 -29.20 15.81
N LYS A 134 1.55 -28.65 16.89
CA LYS A 134 0.67 -29.36 17.83
C LYS A 134 -0.36 -28.40 18.42
N ASN A 135 -1.52 -28.29 17.76
CA ASN A 135 -2.78 -28.73 18.38
C ASN A 135 -3.91 -28.63 17.32
N GLY A 136 -4.18 -29.75 16.67
CA GLY A 136 -5.54 -30.01 16.21
C GLY A 136 -6.38 -30.45 17.40
N THR A 137 -7.70 -30.22 17.29
CA THR A 137 -8.79 -30.76 18.13
C THR A 137 -8.76 -30.39 19.61
N ASP A 138 -9.67 -29.50 20.02
CA ASP A 138 -10.65 -29.74 21.09
C ASP A 138 -11.51 -28.50 21.34
N ALA A 139 -12.66 -28.44 20.65
CA ALA A 139 -13.72 -27.49 20.95
C ALA A 139 -15.08 -28.06 20.49
N LYS A 140 -15.52 -29.17 21.09
CA LYS A 140 -16.95 -29.49 21.18
C LYS A 140 -17.23 -30.59 22.23
N GLU A 141 -17.05 -30.28 23.51
CA GLU A 141 -17.62 -31.12 24.55
C GLU A 141 -19.04 -30.64 24.90
N LYS A 142 -19.95 -31.56 24.64
CA LYS A 142 -21.40 -31.48 24.67
C LYS A 142 -21.84 -31.70 26.12
N LYS A 143 -22.21 -30.65 26.85
CA LYS A 143 -22.96 -30.81 28.11
C LYS A 143 -24.43 -31.08 27.80
N THR A 144 -24.74 -32.34 27.56
CA THR A 144 -26.01 -32.95 27.92
C THR A 144 -25.76 -33.73 29.19
N ASP A 145 -26.24 -33.24 30.32
CA ASP A 145 -26.62 -34.12 31.42
C ASP A 145 -27.91 -33.60 32.05
N SER A 146 -28.87 -34.50 32.11
CA SER A 146 -30.21 -34.34 32.65
C SER A 146 -30.52 -35.63 33.39
N SER A 147 -30.39 -35.62 34.71
CA SER A 147 -31.25 -36.34 35.67
C SER A 147 -30.80 -35.97 37.09
N THR A 148 -31.61 -35.37 37.98
CA THR A 148 -32.84 -35.83 38.67
C THR A 148 -32.51 -36.28 40.11
N ALA A 149 -33.16 -35.61 41.06
CA ALA A 149 -33.45 -35.97 42.47
C ALA A 149 -32.22 -36.17 43.40
N ASP A 150 -32.20 -35.73 44.66
CA ASP A 150 -33.26 -35.69 45.67
C ASP A 150 -33.15 -34.42 46.55
N GLU A 151 -34.30 -33.79 46.82
CA GLU A 151 -34.48 -32.78 47.87
C GLU A 151 -35.61 -33.27 48.77
N GLU A 152 -35.28 -33.78 49.95
CA GLU A 152 -36.22 -33.92 51.06
C GLU A 152 -35.52 -33.82 52.44
N VAL A 153 -36.04 -32.86 53.24
CA VAL A 153 -36.29 -32.89 54.69
C VAL A 153 -35.12 -32.68 55.69
N SER A 154 -35.06 -31.48 56.29
CA SER A 154 -35.26 -31.25 57.75
C SER A 154 -34.80 -29.86 58.21
N ALA A 155 -35.74 -29.02 58.65
CA ALA A 155 -35.73 -28.23 59.91
C ALA A 155 -36.83 -27.18 59.90
#